data_AF-A0A8V5GGN4-F1
#
_entry.id   AF-A0A8V5GGN4-F1
#
_cell.length_a   1.000
_cell.length_b   1.000
_cell.length_c   1.000
_cell.angle_alpha   90.00
_cell.angle_beta   90.00
_cell.angle_gamma   90.00
#
_symmetry.space_group_name_H-M   'P 1'
#
loop_
_entity.id
_entity.type
_entity.pdbx_description
1 polymer ?
#
loop_
_entity_poly.entity_id
_entity_poly.type
_entity_poly.pdbx_seq_one_letter_code
_entity_poly.pdbx_strand_id
1 'polypeptide(L)'
;LDHGCALHVAAKNCLSAAVSQDVQTPAPPRAVFYTSENNPIKTFNEAFVMVRKPALELFSYLKSSNFAHPAVRYVIYGERGTGKTMTLCHVIHYCARQGWLVLHIPDAHLWVKNCRQLLQSSYKKERLDQPLQASSWLKNFKTSNERFLNEIKTQRRYVWDQRESTEQGRPLGEVVEQGLARVRSASDAVGVVLKELRQQSHLGSFRLLVAVDGVNALWGRTTLKKKDKSPVSAEELTLVYNLRKMMRNDWTGGAIVTTLSQTGSLFKPSSAYLPQELLGKEGFDALDPFVPIPVPNYSPREFESCYRYYLDRKWLQHVNARTEAGKEELRFLSGSNPRQLE
;
A
#
# COMPACT_ATOMS: atom_id res chain seq x y z
N LEU A 1 23.04 -30.98 1.08
CA LEU A 1 22.08 -30.39 2.04
C LEU A 1 22.75 -29.21 2.70
N ASP A 2 22.83 -28.13 1.93
CA ASP A 2 23.37 -26.81 2.26
C ASP A 2 23.04 -26.02 1.01
N HIS A 3 22.34 -24.89 1.11
CA HIS A 3 22.27 -23.81 0.11
C HIS A 3 21.41 -22.69 0.71
N GLY A 4 22.07 -21.73 1.38
CA GLY A 4 21.48 -20.44 1.68
C GLY A 4 21.37 -19.63 0.38
N CYS A 5 20.15 -19.45 -0.12
CA CYS A 5 19.90 -18.55 -1.24
C CYS A 5 19.92 -17.10 -0.75
N ALA A 6 21.08 -16.46 -0.79
CA ALA A 6 21.19 -15.01 -0.86
C ALA A 6 20.80 -14.57 -2.28
N LEU A 7 19.74 -13.76 -2.40
CA LEU A 7 19.39 -13.13 -3.68
C LEU A 7 20.40 -12.00 -3.96
N HIS A 8 21.46 -12.35 -4.70
CA HIS A 8 22.39 -11.41 -5.28
C HIS A 8 21.65 -10.54 -6.31
N VAL A 9 21.49 -9.25 -6.04
CA VAL A 9 21.16 -8.28 -7.09
C VAL A 9 22.47 -7.99 -7.81
N ALA A 10 22.69 -8.69 -8.92
CA ALA A 10 23.81 -8.44 -9.81
C ALA A 10 23.62 -7.05 -10.46
N ALA A 11 24.28 -6.05 -9.91
CA ALA A 11 24.71 -4.90 -10.67
C ALA A 11 25.93 -5.33 -11.49
N LYS A 12 25.78 -5.51 -12.81
CA LYS A 12 26.94 -5.47 -13.69
C LYS A 12 26.57 -5.19 -15.15
N ASN A 13 27.48 -4.39 -15.73
CA ASN A 13 27.67 -3.99 -17.13
C ASN A 13 27.01 -2.63 -17.45
N CYS A 14 27.73 -1.54 -17.75
CA CYS A 14 29.08 -1.40 -18.29
C CYS A 14 29.78 -0.13 -17.78
N LEU A 15 31.02 -0.27 -17.33
CA LEU A 15 32.02 0.80 -17.30
C LEU A 15 32.75 0.77 -18.65
N SER A 16 32.65 1.84 -19.43
CA SER A 16 33.73 2.27 -20.33
C SER A 16 33.51 3.69 -20.83
N ALA A 17 34.61 4.46 -20.81
CA ALA A 17 34.86 5.75 -21.45
C ALA A 17 34.26 7.00 -20.80
N ALA A 18 35.18 7.87 -20.37
CA ALA A 18 34.93 9.26 -20.03
C ALA A 18 34.22 10.00 -21.17
N VAL A 19 33.31 10.92 -20.81
CA VAL A 19 33.06 12.25 -21.44
C VAL A 19 31.78 12.85 -20.81
N SER A 20 31.96 14.06 -20.27
CA SER A 20 31.07 15.22 -20.16
C SER A 20 29.55 15.10 -20.00
N GLN A 21 29.07 15.81 -18.95
CA GLN A 21 27.87 16.66 -18.86
C GLN A 21 26.45 16.10 -19.10
N ASP A 22 25.61 16.35 -18.10
CA ASP A 22 24.16 16.63 -18.15
C ASP A 22 23.22 15.63 -18.85
N VAL A 23 22.75 14.62 -18.10
CA VAL A 23 21.39 14.06 -18.29
C VAL A 23 20.81 13.61 -16.94
N GLN A 24 19.76 14.30 -16.47
CA GLN A 24 18.95 13.87 -15.32
C GLN A 24 18.04 12.69 -15.72
N THR A 25 18.37 11.47 -15.29
CA THR A 25 17.46 10.32 -15.34
C THR A 25 16.47 10.31 -14.17
N PRO A 26 15.19 9.98 -14.37
CA PRO A 26 14.16 10.02 -13.32
C PRO A 26 14.31 8.87 -12.31
N ALA A 27 14.23 9.21 -11.02
CA ALA A 27 14.38 8.28 -9.90
C ALA A 27 13.27 7.21 -9.83
N PRO A 28 13.56 5.98 -9.36
CA PRO A 28 12.56 4.92 -9.21
C PRO A 28 11.49 5.29 -8.15
N PRO A 29 10.27 4.72 -8.26
CA PRO A 29 9.10 5.11 -7.47
C PRO A 29 9.36 4.95 -5.97
N ARG A 30 9.31 6.07 -5.26
CA ARG A 30 9.35 6.12 -3.79
C ARG A 30 8.04 5.53 -3.25
N ALA A 31 8.04 4.25 -2.91
CA ALA A 31 7.08 3.74 -1.95
C ALA A 31 7.27 4.55 -0.65
N VAL A 32 6.19 5.17 -0.18
CA VAL A 32 6.20 6.03 1.01
C VAL A 32 6.34 5.12 2.23
N PHE A 33 7.58 4.85 2.63
CA PHE A 33 7.91 4.27 3.93
C PHE A 33 7.65 5.32 5.02
N TYR A 34 7.21 4.86 6.21
CA TYR A 34 6.81 5.68 7.35
C TYR A 34 7.69 6.92 7.55
N THR A 35 7.04 8.06 7.80
CA THR A 35 7.65 9.35 8.11
C THR A 35 8.34 9.35 9.46
N SER A 36 9.65 9.63 9.46
CA SER A 36 10.37 10.41 10.47
C SER A 36 11.75 10.71 9.85
N GLU A 37 12.45 11.71 10.36
CA GLU A 37 13.70 12.28 9.83
C GLU A 37 14.87 11.28 9.64
N ASN A 38 14.67 9.99 9.95
CA ASN A 38 15.61 8.90 9.71
C ASN A 38 14.94 7.80 8.85
N ASN A 39 15.08 7.88 7.53
CA ASN A 39 14.76 6.74 6.67
C ASN A 39 15.96 5.78 6.70
N PRO A 40 15.88 4.61 7.37
CA PRO A 40 17.04 3.71 7.51
C PRO A 40 17.61 3.30 6.15
N ILE A 41 16.78 3.18 5.11
CA ILE A 41 17.23 2.86 3.75
C ILE A 41 18.15 3.96 3.19
N LYS A 42 17.85 5.23 3.48
CA LYS A 42 18.73 6.34 3.07
C LYS A 42 20.02 6.35 3.87
N THR A 43 19.95 6.04 5.17
CA THR A 43 21.14 6.02 6.04
C THR A 43 22.08 4.87 5.68
N PHE A 44 21.54 3.69 5.37
CA PHE A 44 22.32 2.54 4.92
C PHE A 44 22.72 2.62 3.44
N ASN A 45 22.13 3.53 2.65
CA ASN A 45 22.22 3.59 1.19
C ASN A 45 21.84 2.29 0.46
N GLU A 46 21.18 1.37 1.16
CA GLU A 46 20.87 0.02 0.69
C GLU A 46 19.50 -0.40 1.22
N ALA A 47 18.74 -1.12 0.39
CA ALA A 47 17.38 -1.56 0.71
C ALA A 47 17.34 -3.09 0.87
N PHE A 48 17.56 -3.58 2.09
CA PHE A 48 17.37 -4.99 2.43
C PHE A 48 16.04 -5.21 3.14
N VAL A 49 15.35 -6.29 2.77
CA VAL A 49 14.09 -6.70 3.38
C VAL A 49 14.25 -8.13 3.90
N MET A 50 13.93 -8.35 5.17
CA MET A 50 13.93 -9.69 5.75
C MET A 50 12.78 -10.52 5.18
N VAL A 51 13.08 -11.75 4.75
CA VAL A 51 12.06 -12.71 4.33
C VAL A 51 11.43 -13.33 5.58
N ARG A 52 10.11 -13.18 5.70
CA ARG A 52 9.33 -13.69 6.84
C ARG A 52 8.32 -14.75 6.40
N LYS A 53 7.96 -15.65 7.32
CA LYS A 53 6.99 -16.73 7.07
C LYS A 53 5.64 -16.24 6.50
N PRO A 54 4.99 -15.18 7.03
CA PRO A 54 3.70 -14.72 6.49
C PRO A 54 3.78 -14.23 5.04
N ALA A 55 4.92 -13.67 4.62
CA ALA A 55 5.12 -13.26 3.23
C ALA A 55 5.24 -14.48 2.30
N LEU A 56 5.97 -15.52 2.73
CA LEU A 56 6.12 -16.76 1.96
C LEU A 56 4.80 -17.51 1.80
N GLU A 57 3.98 -17.51 2.85
CA GLU A 57 2.62 -18.08 2.83
C GLU A 57 1.70 -17.31 1.88
N LEU A 58 1.77 -15.97 1.88
CA LEU A 58 1.07 -15.16 0.88
C LEU A 58 1.55 -15.46 -0.55
N PHE A 59 2.85 -15.70 -0.75
CA PHE A 59 3.36 -16.06 -2.07
C PHE A 59 2.84 -17.42 -2.52
N SER A 60 2.73 -18.41 -1.62
CA SER A 60 2.16 -19.71 -1.99
C SER A 60 0.69 -19.58 -2.36
N TYR A 61 -0.10 -18.80 -1.61
CA TYR A 61 -1.50 -18.53 -1.94
C TYR A 61 -1.69 -17.80 -3.28
N LEU A 62 -0.87 -16.79 -3.56
CA LEU A 62 -0.92 -16.06 -4.83
C LEU A 62 -0.43 -16.90 -6.03
N LYS A 63 0.42 -17.90 -5.79
CA LYS A 63 0.84 -18.85 -6.83
C LYS A 63 -0.24 -19.90 -7.12
N SER A 64 -0.95 -20.37 -6.09
CA SER A 64 -2.00 -21.38 -6.24
C SER A 64 -3.36 -20.81 -6.60
N SER A 65 -3.54 -19.49 -6.53
CA SER A 65 -4.81 -18.83 -6.82
C SER A 65 -5.24 -18.99 -8.28
N ASN A 66 -6.46 -19.46 -8.51
CA ASN A 66 -7.09 -19.50 -9.82
C ASN A 66 -7.83 -18.18 -10.09
N PHE A 67 -7.39 -17.46 -11.14
CA PHE A 67 -7.90 -16.14 -11.51
C PHE A 67 -9.29 -16.13 -12.16
N ALA A 68 -9.84 -17.31 -12.47
CA ALA A 68 -11.22 -17.46 -12.90
C ALA A 68 -12.22 -17.26 -11.75
N HIS A 69 -11.79 -17.48 -10.50
CA HIS A 69 -12.61 -17.28 -9.31
C HIS A 69 -12.67 -15.80 -8.91
N PRO A 70 -13.69 -15.41 -8.12
CA PRO A 70 -13.76 -14.05 -7.55
C PRO A 70 -12.51 -13.70 -6.76
N ALA A 71 -12.16 -12.41 -6.76
CA ALA A 71 -10.95 -11.90 -6.12
C ALA A 71 -10.90 -12.30 -4.64
N VAL A 72 -9.85 -13.06 -4.29
CA VAL A 72 -9.62 -13.51 -2.92
C VAL A 72 -9.13 -12.33 -2.07
N ARG A 73 -9.69 -12.21 -0.86
CA ARG A 73 -9.35 -11.17 0.11
C ARG A 73 -8.43 -11.75 1.19
N TYR A 74 -7.21 -11.24 1.25
CA TYR A 74 -6.24 -11.55 2.30
C TYR A 74 -6.16 -10.38 3.29
N VAL A 75 -6.30 -10.66 4.58
CA VAL A 75 -6.25 -9.66 5.64
C VAL A 75 -5.10 -9.99 6.59
N ILE A 76 -4.05 -9.18 6.50
CA ILE A 76 -2.85 -9.29 7.32
C ILE A 76 -3.10 -8.55 8.63
N TYR A 77 -2.99 -9.24 9.76
CA TYR A 77 -3.24 -8.68 11.09
C TYR A 77 -2.18 -9.10 12.10
N GLY A 78 -2.16 -8.46 13.27
CA GLY A 78 -1.16 -8.70 14.31
C GLY A 78 -0.87 -7.44 15.12
N GLU A 79 -0.12 -7.61 16.21
CA GLU A 79 0.18 -6.56 17.18
C GLU A 79 0.88 -5.34 16.57
N ARG A 80 0.85 -4.21 17.29
CA ARG A 80 1.52 -2.99 16.84
C ARG A 80 3.03 -3.25 16.64
N GLY A 81 3.55 -2.85 15.48
CA GLY A 81 4.98 -2.95 15.20
C GLY A 81 5.49 -4.30 14.69
N THR A 82 4.62 -5.27 14.40
CA THR A 82 5.04 -6.61 13.93
C THR A 82 5.52 -6.69 12.47
N GLY A 83 5.56 -5.59 11.70
CA GLY A 83 6.02 -5.62 10.30
C GLY A 83 4.95 -6.03 9.27
N LYS A 84 3.66 -5.81 9.56
CA LYS A 84 2.53 -6.04 8.63
C LYS A 84 2.70 -5.27 7.32
N THR A 85 2.95 -3.96 7.40
CA THR A 85 3.18 -3.11 6.22
C THR A 85 4.38 -3.59 5.41
N MET A 86 5.47 -4.00 6.06
CA MET A 86 6.65 -4.51 5.34
C MET A 86 6.35 -5.85 4.63
N THR A 87 5.53 -6.69 5.24
CA THR A 87 5.02 -7.93 4.62
C THR A 87 4.20 -7.59 3.36
N LEU A 88 3.31 -6.60 3.44
CA LEU A 88 2.53 -6.10 2.29
C LEU A 88 3.45 -5.54 1.20
N CYS A 89 4.46 -4.74 1.54
CA CYS A 89 5.44 -4.21 0.60
C CYS A 89 6.20 -5.33 -0.13
N HIS A 90 6.55 -6.42 0.58
CA HIS A 90 7.21 -7.57 -0.03
C HIS A 90 6.30 -8.26 -1.06
N VAL A 91 5.01 -8.37 -0.78
CA VAL A 91 3.99 -8.87 -1.72
C VAL A 91 3.82 -7.96 -2.93
N ILE A 92 3.75 -6.65 -2.71
CA ILE A 92 3.69 -5.68 -3.80
C ILE A 92 4.90 -5.82 -4.73
N HIS A 93 6.11 -5.89 -4.18
CA HIS A 93 7.32 -6.05 -4.99
C HIS A 93 7.33 -7.38 -5.76
N TYR A 94 6.88 -8.47 -5.13
CA TYR A 94 6.72 -9.76 -5.79
C TYR A 94 5.75 -9.69 -6.98
N CYS A 95 4.56 -9.12 -6.81
CA CYS A 95 3.57 -8.99 -7.88
C CYS A 95 4.02 -8.01 -8.98
N ALA A 96 4.70 -6.92 -8.62
CA ALA A 96 5.27 -5.98 -9.58
C ALA A 96 6.32 -6.67 -10.49
N ARG A 97 7.18 -7.53 -9.91
CA ARG A 97 8.13 -8.33 -10.69
C ARG A 97 7.47 -9.34 -11.63
N GLN A 98 6.27 -9.80 -11.30
CA GLN A 98 5.49 -10.69 -12.15
C GLN A 98 4.70 -9.95 -13.24
N GLY A 99 4.82 -8.62 -13.34
CA GLY A 99 4.09 -7.82 -14.31
C GLY A 99 2.60 -7.69 -13.99
N TRP A 100 2.23 -7.67 -12.71
CA TRP A 100 0.86 -7.36 -12.30
C TRP A 100 0.67 -5.84 -12.22
N LEU A 101 -0.56 -5.39 -12.45
CA LEU A 101 -0.96 -4.02 -12.18
C LEU A 101 -1.15 -3.85 -10.67
N VAL A 102 -0.36 -2.97 -10.07
CA VAL A 102 -0.35 -2.75 -8.62
C VAL A 102 -1.14 -1.50 -8.30
N LEU A 103 -2.29 -1.69 -7.63
CA LEU A 103 -3.06 -0.63 -7.01
C LEU A 103 -2.72 -0.55 -5.53
N HIS A 104 -1.72 0.26 -5.17
CA HIS A 104 -1.27 0.40 -3.79
C HIS A 104 -1.78 1.68 -3.12
N ILE A 105 -2.31 1.54 -1.90
CA ILE A 105 -2.70 2.64 -1.03
C ILE A 105 -1.88 2.54 0.26
N PRO A 106 -0.91 3.46 0.46
CA PRO A 106 0.12 3.32 1.50
C PRO A 106 -0.38 3.54 2.93
N ASP A 107 -1.41 4.36 3.13
CA ASP A 107 -2.10 4.48 4.41
C ASP A 107 -3.51 5.05 4.18
N ALA A 108 -4.52 4.20 4.31
CA ALA A 108 -5.92 4.61 4.18
C ALA A 108 -6.34 5.57 5.31
N HIS A 109 -5.63 5.61 6.44
CA HIS A 109 -5.95 6.55 7.52
C HIS A 109 -5.74 8.01 7.10
N LEU A 110 -4.81 8.29 6.18
CA LEU A 110 -4.57 9.63 5.64
C LEU A 110 -5.77 10.20 4.87
N TRP A 111 -6.66 9.33 4.40
CA TRP A 111 -7.90 9.74 3.72
C TRP A 111 -9.04 10.02 4.69
N VAL A 112 -8.94 9.63 5.96
CA VAL A 112 -10.00 9.88 6.97
C VAL A 112 -9.60 10.85 8.07
N LYS A 113 -8.34 11.31 8.07
CA LYS A 113 -7.80 12.31 9.01
C LYS A 113 -7.00 13.39 8.30
N ASN A 114 -6.81 14.53 8.97
CA ASN A 114 -5.90 15.61 8.55
C ASN A 114 -6.06 16.09 7.09
N CYS A 115 -7.29 16.09 6.57
CA CYS A 115 -7.57 16.64 5.25
C CYS A 115 -7.67 18.16 5.33
N ARG A 116 -6.70 18.88 4.75
CA ARG A 116 -6.67 20.35 4.75
C ARG A 116 -7.80 20.97 3.93
N GLN A 117 -8.19 20.30 2.84
CA GLN A 117 -9.19 20.79 1.91
C GLN A 117 -10.21 19.69 1.65
N LEU A 118 -11.46 19.96 2.02
CA LEU A 118 -12.63 19.17 1.67
C LEU A 118 -13.53 20.01 0.78
N LEU A 119 -13.83 19.49 -0.40
CA LEU A 119 -14.71 20.15 -1.36
C LEU A 119 -15.99 19.35 -1.48
N GLN A 120 -17.11 20.02 -1.77
CA GLN A 120 -18.31 19.30 -2.19
C GLN A 120 -18.09 18.77 -3.60
N SER A 121 -18.43 17.50 -3.83
CA SER A 121 -18.22 16.88 -5.13
C SER A 121 -19.12 17.50 -6.19
N SER A 122 -18.52 17.78 -7.35
CA SER A 122 -19.23 18.27 -8.53
C SER A 122 -20.09 17.18 -9.17
N TYR A 123 -19.66 15.91 -9.09
CA TYR A 123 -20.41 14.78 -9.65
C TYR A 123 -21.58 14.35 -8.75
N LYS A 124 -21.38 14.28 -7.43
CA LYS A 124 -22.44 13.91 -6.49
C LYS A 124 -22.45 14.85 -5.27
N LYS A 125 -23.45 15.74 -5.20
CA LYS A 125 -23.55 16.78 -4.16
C LYS A 125 -23.53 16.26 -2.71
N GLU A 126 -23.94 15.02 -2.47
CA GLU A 126 -23.92 14.39 -1.14
C GLU A 126 -22.50 14.01 -0.67
N ARG A 127 -21.52 13.96 -1.59
CA ARG A 127 -20.16 13.50 -1.30
C ARG A 127 -19.17 14.64 -1.16
N LEU A 128 -18.07 14.34 -0.48
CA LEU A 128 -16.95 15.22 -0.25
C LEU A 128 -15.70 14.68 -0.93
N ASP A 129 -15.06 15.57 -1.69
CA ASP A 129 -13.86 15.32 -2.46
C ASP A 129 -12.61 15.74 -1.69
N GLN A 130 -11.53 14.98 -1.92
CA GLN A 130 -10.23 15.11 -1.26
C GLN A 130 -9.14 15.27 -2.33
N PRO A 131 -9.08 16.45 -2.96
CA PRO A 131 -8.32 16.64 -4.19
C PRO A 131 -6.80 16.49 -3.99
N LEU A 132 -6.26 16.90 -2.83
CA LEU A 132 -4.83 16.82 -2.53
C LEU A 132 -4.37 15.36 -2.37
N GLN A 133 -5.11 14.57 -1.61
CA GLN A 133 -4.86 13.15 -1.40
C GLN A 133 -5.00 12.39 -2.73
N ALA A 134 -6.05 12.70 -3.50
CA ALA A 134 -6.29 12.10 -4.81
C ALA A 134 -5.14 12.39 -5.79
N SER A 135 -4.70 13.65 -5.91
CA SER A 135 -3.60 14.04 -6.80
C SER A 135 -2.27 13.39 -6.40
N SER A 136 -1.96 13.38 -5.10
CA SER A 136 -0.76 12.70 -4.59
C SER A 136 -0.76 11.20 -4.90
N TRP A 137 -1.91 10.55 -4.74
CA TRP A 137 -2.07 9.14 -5.09
C TRP A 137 -1.97 8.89 -6.60
N LEU A 138 -2.64 9.71 -7.44
CA LEU A 138 -2.58 9.60 -8.91
C LEU A 138 -1.14 9.73 -9.43
N LYS A 139 -0.34 10.63 -8.85
CA LYS A 139 1.07 10.79 -9.22
C LYS A 139 1.85 9.51 -8.97
N ASN A 140 1.70 8.91 -7.79
CA ASN A 140 2.37 7.66 -7.43
C ASN A 140 1.87 6.48 -8.28
N PHE A 141 0.56 6.45 -8.56
CA PHE A 141 -0.07 5.44 -9.41
C PHE A 141 0.47 5.50 -10.84
N LYS A 142 0.62 6.72 -11.41
CA LYS A 142 1.23 6.94 -12.73
C LYS A 142 2.63 6.36 -12.81
N THR A 143 3.50 6.73 -11.87
CA THR A 143 4.90 6.26 -11.86
C THR A 143 5.01 4.74 -11.67
N SER A 144 4.08 4.12 -10.95
CA SER A 144 4.14 2.67 -10.68
C SER A 144 3.65 1.82 -11.84
N ASN A 145 2.69 2.31 -12.64
CA ASN A 145 1.95 1.50 -13.62
C ASN A 145 1.98 2.09 -15.05
N GLU A 146 2.99 2.92 -15.37
CA GLU A 146 3.08 3.66 -16.64
C GLU A 146 2.84 2.79 -17.89
N ARG A 147 3.37 1.56 -17.88
CA ARG A 147 3.20 0.59 -18.98
C ARG A 147 1.73 0.27 -19.26
N PHE A 148 0.96 0.00 -18.21
CA PHE A 148 -0.45 -0.41 -18.34
C PHE A 148 -1.37 0.76 -18.67
N LEU A 149 -0.99 2.00 -18.35
CA LEU A 149 -1.83 3.18 -18.59
C LEU A 149 -2.08 3.47 -20.07
N ASN A 150 -1.15 3.06 -20.94
CA ASN A 150 -1.28 3.21 -22.39
C ASN A 150 -2.06 2.05 -23.03
N GLU A 151 -2.02 0.87 -22.42
CA GLU A 151 -2.69 -0.34 -22.92
C GLU A 151 -4.18 -0.35 -22.54
N ILE A 152 -4.51 0.11 -21.33
CA ILE A 152 -5.87 0.14 -20.80
C ILE A 152 -6.62 1.31 -21.42
N LYS A 153 -7.76 1.01 -22.06
CA LYS A 153 -8.59 2.02 -22.75
C LYS A 153 -9.90 2.24 -22.02
N THR A 154 -10.41 3.46 -21.96
CA THR A 154 -11.71 3.76 -21.36
C THR A 154 -12.85 3.11 -22.15
N GLN A 155 -13.80 2.47 -21.46
CA GLN A 155 -15.01 1.88 -22.06
C GLN A 155 -16.19 2.86 -22.12
N ARG A 156 -16.07 4.02 -21.46
CA ARG A 156 -17.14 5.01 -21.39
C ARG A 156 -16.60 6.40 -21.60
N ARG A 157 -17.49 7.29 -22.03
CA ARG A 157 -17.25 8.73 -22.06
C ARG A 157 -17.35 9.29 -20.64
N TYR A 158 -16.35 10.05 -20.22
CA TYR A 158 -16.28 10.71 -18.92
C TYR A 158 -16.25 12.23 -19.12
N VAL A 159 -17.22 12.93 -18.54
CA VAL A 159 -17.34 14.39 -18.63
C VAL A 159 -16.78 15.00 -17.35
N TRP A 160 -15.77 15.86 -17.48
CA TRP A 160 -15.11 16.52 -16.36
C TRP A 160 -15.70 17.90 -16.10
N ASP A 161 -16.05 18.61 -17.18
CA ASP A 161 -16.62 19.94 -17.19
C ASP A 161 -17.46 20.13 -18.47
N GLN A 162 -18.15 21.26 -18.63
CA GLN A 162 -18.96 21.55 -19.81
C GLN A 162 -18.16 21.52 -21.13
N ARG A 163 -16.84 21.77 -21.06
CA ARG A 163 -15.95 21.88 -22.23
C ARG A 163 -15.02 20.68 -22.40
N GLU A 164 -14.85 19.85 -21.38
CA GLU A 164 -13.84 18.79 -21.39
C GLU A 164 -14.47 17.44 -21.08
N SER A 165 -14.33 16.52 -22.03
CA SER A 165 -14.69 15.12 -21.89
C SER A 165 -13.59 14.22 -22.42
N THR A 166 -13.37 13.10 -21.73
CA THR A 166 -12.58 11.99 -22.26
C THR A 166 -13.52 11.02 -22.95
N GLU A 167 -13.35 10.85 -24.26
CA GLU A 167 -14.17 9.95 -25.05
C GLU A 167 -13.83 8.47 -24.78
N GLN A 168 -14.72 7.58 -25.21
CA GLN A 168 -14.49 6.14 -25.14
C GLN A 168 -13.31 5.73 -26.04
N GLY A 169 -12.51 4.77 -25.59
CA GLY A 169 -11.38 4.21 -26.32
C GLY A 169 -10.04 4.94 -26.11
N ARG A 170 -10.03 6.02 -25.33
CA ARG A 170 -8.80 6.75 -24.97
C ARG A 170 -8.01 6.00 -23.89
N PRO A 171 -6.67 6.10 -23.86
CA PRO A 171 -5.85 5.45 -22.85
C PRO A 171 -6.17 5.99 -21.44
N LEU A 172 -6.11 5.12 -20.44
CA LEU A 172 -6.37 5.48 -19.05
C LEU A 172 -5.36 6.50 -18.51
N GLY A 173 -4.16 6.56 -19.11
CA GLY A 173 -3.17 7.59 -18.85
C GLY A 173 -3.70 9.02 -18.99
N GLU A 174 -4.56 9.29 -19.97
CA GLU A 174 -5.14 10.64 -20.17
C GLU A 174 -6.07 11.05 -19.02
N VAL A 175 -6.82 10.09 -18.47
CA VAL A 175 -7.67 10.33 -17.29
C VAL A 175 -6.81 10.69 -16.07
N VAL A 176 -5.69 9.98 -15.90
CA VAL A 176 -4.73 10.24 -14.82
C VAL A 176 -4.08 11.61 -14.99
N GLU A 177 -3.66 11.96 -16.20
CA GLU A 177 -3.07 13.26 -16.52
C GLU A 177 -4.06 14.42 -16.32
N GLN A 178 -5.31 14.23 -16.72
CA GLN A 178 -6.38 15.20 -16.49
C GLN A 178 -6.59 15.46 -14.99
N GLY A 179 -6.60 14.40 -14.17
CA GLY A 179 -6.69 14.52 -12.71
C GLY A 179 -5.47 15.18 -12.06
N LEU A 180 -4.28 15.06 -12.68
CA LEU A 180 -3.07 15.73 -12.23
C LEU A 180 -3.01 17.21 -12.66
N ALA A 181 -3.48 17.53 -13.86
CA ALA A 181 -3.56 18.89 -14.37
C ALA A 181 -4.61 19.71 -13.61
N ARG A 182 -5.77 19.11 -13.31
CA ARG A 182 -6.88 19.74 -12.58
C ARG A 182 -7.13 19.03 -11.26
N VAL A 183 -6.46 19.53 -10.22
CA VAL A 183 -6.53 18.99 -8.85
C VAL A 183 -7.98 18.90 -8.32
N ARG A 184 -8.88 19.82 -8.72
CA ARG A 184 -10.30 19.78 -8.29
C ARG A 184 -11.03 18.50 -8.73
N SER A 185 -10.74 18.01 -9.94
CA SER A 185 -11.36 16.80 -10.51
C SER A 185 -10.57 15.53 -10.19
N ALA A 186 -9.47 15.63 -9.43
CA ALA A 186 -8.60 14.50 -9.11
C ALA A 186 -9.36 13.37 -8.37
N SER A 187 -10.27 13.72 -7.46
CA SER A 187 -11.05 12.72 -6.70
C SER A 187 -11.97 11.90 -7.62
N ASP A 188 -12.58 12.56 -8.60
CA ASP A 188 -13.41 11.89 -9.60
C ASP A 188 -12.55 11.04 -10.55
N ALA A 189 -11.36 11.53 -10.94
CA ALA A 189 -10.42 10.78 -11.76
C ALA A 189 -9.96 9.48 -11.09
N VAL A 190 -9.69 9.50 -9.78
CA VAL A 190 -9.42 8.28 -9.01
C VAL A 190 -10.62 7.32 -9.05
N GLY A 191 -11.84 7.83 -8.90
CA GLY A 191 -13.05 7.03 -8.99
C GLY A 191 -13.22 6.36 -10.36
N VAL A 192 -12.93 7.08 -11.44
CA VAL A 192 -12.94 6.55 -12.81
C VAL A 192 -11.89 5.47 -12.97
N VAL A 193 -10.64 5.72 -12.56
CA VAL A 193 -9.55 4.74 -12.64
C VAL A 193 -9.93 3.44 -11.91
N LEU A 194 -10.39 3.52 -10.66
CA LEU A 194 -10.79 2.34 -9.89
C LEU A 194 -11.94 1.56 -10.55
N LYS A 195 -12.94 2.28 -11.09
CA LYS A 195 -14.07 1.67 -11.79
C LYS A 195 -13.62 0.94 -13.05
N GLU A 196 -12.75 1.57 -13.85
CA GLU A 196 -12.29 1.05 -15.13
C GLU A 196 -11.40 -0.20 -14.93
N LEU A 197 -10.48 -0.15 -13.97
CA LEU A 197 -9.63 -1.28 -13.59
C LEU A 197 -10.45 -2.49 -13.15
N ARG A 198 -11.49 -2.26 -12.34
CA ARG A 198 -12.37 -3.31 -11.85
C ARG A 198 -13.23 -3.91 -12.96
N GLN A 199 -13.70 -3.10 -13.92
CA GLN A 199 -14.49 -3.59 -15.04
C GLN A 199 -13.66 -4.42 -16.03
N GLN A 200 -12.39 -4.04 -16.23
CA GLN A 200 -11.53 -4.67 -17.22
C GLN A 200 -10.70 -5.84 -16.70
N SER A 201 -10.62 -6.04 -15.38
CA SER A 201 -9.89 -7.16 -14.78
C SER A 201 -10.42 -8.53 -15.26
N HIS A 202 -11.71 -8.61 -15.59
CA HIS A 202 -12.34 -9.83 -16.10
C HIS A 202 -11.87 -10.23 -17.50
N LEU A 203 -11.36 -9.28 -18.30
CA LEU A 203 -10.93 -9.54 -19.68
C LEU A 203 -9.61 -10.32 -19.75
N GLY A 204 -8.89 -10.43 -18.63
CA GLY A 204 -7.62 -11.16 -18.56
C GLY A 204 -6.42 -10.44 -19.18
N SER A 205 -6.60 -9.20 -19.67
CA SER A 205 -5.51 -8.39 -20.26
C SER A 205 -4.39 -8.08 -19.26
N PHE A 206 -4.72 -7.95 -17.97
CA PHE A 206 -3.77 -7.74 -16.89
C PHE A 206 -4.25 -8.42 -15.61
N ARG A 207 -3.31 -8.73 -14.72
CA ARG A 207 -3.61 -9.20 -13.36
C ARG A 207 -3.59 -8.04 -12.40
N LEU A 208 -4.61 -7.94 -11.55
CA LEU A 208 -4.77 -6.81 -10.64
C LEU A 208 -4.44 -7.19 -9.20
N LEU A 209 -3.50 -6.47 -8.58
CA LEU A 209 -3.26 -6.52 -7.13
C LEU A 209 -3.81 -5.26 -6.49
N VAL A 210 -4.78 -5.40 -5.59
CA VAL A 210 -5.25 -4.31 -4.73
C VAL A 210 -4.56 -4.44 -3.38
N ALA A 211 -3.64 -3.53 -3.09
CA ALA A 211 -2.87 -3.49 -1.85
C ALA A 211 -3.28 -2.28 -1.00
N VAL A 212 -3.90 -2.49 0.16
CA VAL A 212 -4.36 -1.39 1.03
C VAL A 212 -3.79 -1.52 2.42
N ASP A 213 -3.02 -0.52 2.85
CA ASP A 213 -2.60 -0.43 4.25
C ASP A 213 -3.60 0.33 5.11
N GLY A 214 -3.88 -0.23 6.29
CA GLY A 214 -4.80 0.37 7.26
C GLY A 214 -6.26 0.31 6.83
N VAL A 215 -6.71 -0.83 6.29
CA VAL A 215 -8.07 -0.97 5.71
C VAL A 215 -9.20 -0.70 6.71
N ASN A 216 -8.93 -0.82 8.02
CA ASN A 216 -9.83 -0.46 9.10
C ASN A 216 -10.26 1.02 9.09
N ALA A 217 -9.51 1.91 8.41
CA ALA A 217 -9.92 3.29 8.19
C ALA A 217 -11.21 3.42 7.37
N LEU A 218 -11.49 2.46 6.48
CA LEU A 218 -12.60 2.57 5.53
C LEU A 218 -13.97 2.47 6.18
N TRP A 219 -14.10 1.64 7.22
CA TRP A 219 -15.34 1.44 8.00
C TRP A 219 -15.30 2.09 9.39
N GLY A 220 -14.25 2.87 9.66
CA GLY A 220 -14.09 3.61 10.90
C GLY A 220 -14.81 4.97 10.88
N ARG A 221 -14.73 5.66 12.02
CA ARG A 221 -15.16 7.06 12.15
C ARG A 221 -14.06 7.98 11.63
N THR A 222 -14.44 9.11 11.04
CA THR A 222 -13.49 10.13 10.56
C THR A 222 -13.29 11.23 11.62
N THR A 223 -12.17 11.97 11.54
CA THR A 223 -11.98 13.21 12.32
C THR A 223 -12.46 14.45 11.58
N LEU A 224 -12.99 14.28 10.38
CA LEU A 224 -13.33 15.37 9.47
C LEU A 224 -14.69 15.97 9.86
N LYS A 225 -14.80 17.28 9.69
CA LYS A 225 -16.01 18.04 9.97
C LYS A 225 -16.44 18.82 8.73
N LYS A 226 -17.75 18.92 8.52
CA LYS A 226 -18.34 19.79 7.48
C LYS A 226 -18.16 21.26 7.88
N LYS A 227 -18.50 22.17 6.97
CA LYS A 227 -18.52 23.62 7.26
C LYS A 227 -19.42 23.95 8.46
N ASP A 228 -20.49 23.18 8.62
CA ASP A 228 -21.46 23.32 9.71
C ASP A 228 -21.00 22.66 11.03
N LYS A 229 -19.73 22.25 11.12
CA LYS A 229 -19.10 21.54 12.26
C LYS A 229 -19.67 20.14 12.55
N SER A 230 -20.65 19.67 11.79
CA SER A 230 -21.14 18.30 11.87
C SER A 230 -20.07 17.28 11.45
N PRO A 231 -20.04 16.09 12.06
CA PRO A 231 -19.08 15.05 11.70
C PRO A 231 -19.36 14.52 10.28
N VAL A 232 -18.30 14.17 9.56
CA VAL A 232 -18.38 13.54 8.24
C VAL A 232 -18.34 12.02 8.39
N SER A 233 -19.27 11.32 7.74
CA SER A 233 -19.23 9.85 7.68
C SER A 233 -18.17 9.39 6.66
N ALA A 234 -17.55 8.24 6.90
CA ALA A 234 -16.59 7.66 5.96
C ALA A 234 -17.21 7.35 4.59
N GLU A 235 -18.53 7.14 4.53
CA GLU A 235 -19.27 6.89 3.28
C GLU A 235 -19.49 8.15 2.43
N GLU A 236 -19.47 9.31 3.06
CA GLU A 236 -19.61 10.59 2.37
C GLU A 236 -18.33 10.98 1.62
N LEU A 237 -17.18 10.40 1.98
CA LEU A 237 -15.91 10.67 1.32
C LEU A 237 -15.79 9.91 0.00
N THR A 238 -15.60 10.63 -1.11
CA THR A 238 -15.54 10.06 -2.46
C THR A 238 -14.46 8.97 -2.60
N LEU A 239 -13.25 9.22 -2.08
CA LEU A 239 -12.14 8.26 -2.15
C LEU A 239 -12.44 6.97 -1.37
N VAL A 240 -12.93 7.10 -0.14
CA VAL A 240 -13.27 5.95 0.72
C VAL A 240 -14.41 5.16 0.11
N TYR A 241 -15.45 5.83 -0.38
CA TYR A 241 -16.59 5.19 -1.03
C TYR A 241 -16.18 4.39 -2.27
N ASN A 242 -15.32 4.95 -3.12
CA ASN A 242 -14.81 4.25 -4.30
C ASN A 242 -13.88 3.08 -3.92
N LEU A 243 -13.06 3.24 -2.88
CA LEU A 243 -12.21 2.15 -2.41
C LEU A 243 -13.01 1.00 -1.80
N ARG A 244 -14.08 1.29 -1.03
CA ARG A 244 -14.99 0.25 -0.51
C ARG A 244 -15.60 -0.59 -1.62
N LYS A 245 -15.84 -0.03 -2.81
CA LYS A 245 -16.29 -0.79 -3.98
C LYS A 245 -15.21 -1.70 -4.55
N MET A 246 -13.94 -1.28 -4.47
CA MET A 246 -12.81 -2.09 -4.90
C MET A 246 -12.58 -3.31 -4.00
N MET A 247 -12.93 -3.17 -2.72
CA MET A 247 -12.81 -4.22 -1.70
C MET A 247 -13.88 -5.33 -1.80
N ARG A 248 -14.86 -5.19 -2.69
CA ARG A 248 -15.84 -6.24 -2.96
C ARG A 248 -15.23 -7.35 -3.82
N ASN A 249 -15.68 -8.57 -3.63
CA ASN A 249 -15.26 -9.77 -4.38
C ASN A 249 -16.09 -9.99 -5.66
N ASP A 250 -16.67 -8.93 -6.21
CA ASP A 250 -17.55 -8.95 -7.39
C ASP A 250 -16.78 -8.86 -8.71
N TRP A 251 -15.45 -8.99 -8.67
CA TRP A 251 -14.57 -8.99 -9.83
C TRP A 251 -13.59 -10.18 -9.82
N THR A 252 -13.11 -10.58 -11.00
CA THR A 252 -12.15 -11.69 -11.20
C THR A 252 -10.87 -11.17 -11.85
N GLY A 253 -9.83 -12.02 -11.95
CA GLY A 253 -8.56 -11.64 -12.59
C GLY A 253 -7.52 -11.01 -11.65
N GLY A 254 -7.71 -11.12 -10.32
CA GLY A 254 -6.73 -10.59 -9.38
C GLY A 254 -6.98 -10.94 -7.92
N ALA A 255 -6.26 -10.27 -7.03
CA ALA A 255 -6.27 -10.52 -5.59
C ALA A 255 -6.26 -9.21 -4.80
N ILE A 256 -6.87 -9.27 -3.62
CA ILE A 256 -6.94 -8.14 -2.68
C ILE A 256 -6.11 -8.51 -1.46
N VAL A 257 -5.06 -7.76 -1.17
CA VAL A 257 -4.21 -7.94 0.01
C VAL A 257 -4.27 -6.67 0.85
N THR A 258 -4.73 -6.80 2.07
CA THR A 258 -4.89 -5.65 2.97
C THR A 258 -4.26 -5.89 4.30
N THR A 259 -3.82 -4.83 4.96
CA THR A 259 -3.30 -4.88 6.32
C THR A 259 -4.21 -4.11 7.25
N LEU A 260 -4.35 -4.63 8.47
CA LEU A 260 -4.91 -3.89 9.58
C LEU A 260 -3.81 -3.08 10.25
N SER A 261 -4.11 -1.85 10.63
CA SER A 261 -3.18 -1.02 11.41
C SER A 261 -3.88 -0.34 12.57
N GLN A 262 -3.41 -0.67 13.77
CA GLN A 262 -3.74 0.07 14.99
C GLN A 262 -3.07 1.45 14.97
N THR A 263 -1.84 1.56 14.42
CA THR A 263 -1.10 2.82 14.41
C THR A 263 -1.78 3.81 13.47
N GLY A 264 -2.34 4.88 14.03
CA GLY A 264 -3.07 5.88 13.28
C GLY A 264 -4.57 5.58 13.12
N SER A 265 -5.05 4.48 13.71
CA SER A 265 -6.47 4.19 13.88
C SER A 265 -7.16 5.27 14.74
N LEU A 266 -8.43 5.52 14.43
CA LEU A 266 -9.23 6.53 15.08
C LEU A 266 -10.24 5.85 16.01
N PHE A 267 -10.34 6.33 17.25
CA PHE A 267 -11.34 5.87 18.23
C PHE A 267 -11.29 4.36 18.51
N LYS A 268 -10.09 3.77 18.50
CA LYS A 268 -9.84 2.36 18.86
C LYS A 268 -8.81 2.30 20.00
N PRO A 269 -8.92 1.31 20.90
CA PRO A 269 -7.96 1.16 21.99
C PRO A 269 -6.57 0.81 21.45
N SER A 270 -5.52 1.15 22.21
CA SER A 270 -4.14 0.93 21.82
C SER A 270 -3.75 -0.54 21.71
N SER A 271 -4.42 -1.39 22.48
CA SER A 271 -4.21 -2.85 22.53
C SER A 271 -4.97 -3.62 21.46
N ALA A 272 -5.93 -3.02 20.75
CA ALA A 272 -6.71 -3.74 19.74
C ALA A 272 -5.85 -4.07 18.51
N TYR A 273 -5.83 -5.35 18.15
CA TYR A 273 -5.15 -5.84 16.95
C TYR A 273 -5.95 -6.90 16.19
N LEU A 274 -7.04 -7.41 16.78
CA LEU A 274 -7.86 -8.44 16.17
C LEU A 274 -8.71 -7.85 15.02
N PRO A 275 -8.97 -8.64 13.95
CA PRO A 275 -9.77 -8.16 12.82
C PRO A 275 -11.15 -7.65 13.20
N GLN A 276 -11.88 -8.40 14.02
CA GLN A 276 -13.24 -8.03 14.46
C GLN A 276 -13.25 -6.72 15.27
N GLU A 277 -12.25 -6.50 16.12
CA GLU A 277 -12.15 -5.29 16.94
C GLU A 277 -11.82 -4.06 16.10
N LEU A 278 -10.86 -4.18 15.17
CA LEU A 278 -10.39 -3.06 14.36
C LEU A 278 -11.38 -2.70 13.25
N LEU A 279 -11.93 -3.70 12.54
CA LEU A 279 -12.90 -3.49 11.46
C LEU A 279 -14.29 -3.12 12.01
N GLY A 280 -14.64 -3.59 13.20
CA GLY A 280 -16.02 -3.53 13.70
C GLY A 280 -16.96 -4.44 12.92
N LYS A 281 -18.26 -4.39 13.25
CA LYS A 281 -19.28 -5.25 12.60
C LYS A 281 -19.37 -4.99 11.11
N GLU A 282 -19.58 -3.72 10.72
CA GLU A 282 -19.73 -3.33 9.31
C GLU A 282 -18.54 -3.72 8.43
N GLY A 283 -17.31 -3.49 8.92
CA GLY A 283 -16.11 -3.81 8.16
C GLY A 283 -15.84 -5.32 8.08
N PHE A 284 -16.18 -6.06 9.14
CA PHE A 284 -16.07 -7.52 9.15
C PHE A 284 -17.07 -8.15 8.19
N ASP A 285 -18.35 -7.76 8.27
CA ASP A 285 -19.41 -8.25 7.38
C ASP A 285 -19.14 -7.90 5.91
N ALA A 286 -18.56 -6.72 5.64
CA ALA A 286 -18.21 -6.32 4.28
C ALA A 286 -17.04 -7.12 3.69
N LEU A 287 -16.10 -7.59 4.53
CA LEU A 287 -14.93 -8.35 4.10
C LEU A 287 -15.14 -9.87 4.16
N ASP A 288 -16.19 -10.34 4.83
CA ASP A 288 -16.52 -11.76 4.93
C ASP A 288 -16.97 -12.34 3.56
N PRO A 289 -16.46 -13.50 3.10
CA PRO A 289 -15.30 -14.25 3.58
C PRO A 289 -13.94 -13.65 3.17
N PHE A 290 -12.97 -13.73 4.08
CA PHE A 290 -11.56 -13.37 3.86
C PHE A 290 -10.61 -14.38 4.53
N VAL A 291 -9.36 -14.40 4.06
CA VAL A 291 -8.27 -15.23 4.63
C VAL A 291 -7.46 -14.39 5.62
N PRO A 292 -7.57 -14.65 6.94
CA PRO A 292 -6.80 -13.94 7.95
C PRO A 292 -5.35 -14.46 8.00
N ILE A 293 -4.37 -13.56 7.99
CA ILE A 293 -2.94 -13.90 8.02
C ILE A 293 -2.29 -13.22 9.24
N PRO A 294 -1.96 -13.98 10.29
CA PRO A 294 -1.31 -13.43 11.48
C PRO A 294 0.16 -13.13 11.21
N VAL A 295 0.61 -11.95 11.65
CA VAL A 295 2.02 -11.54 11.62
C VAL A 295 2.53 -11.45 13.06
N PRO A 296 3.24 -12.49 13.54
CA PRO A 296 3.79 -12.51 14.89
C PRO A 296 5.06 -11.65 15.01
N ASN A 297 5.55 -11.53 16.23
CA ASN A 297 6.89 -11.05 16.56
C ASN A 297 7.98 -11.95 15.93
N TYR A 298 9.23 -11.52 15.98
CA TYR A 298 10.34 -12.28 15.41
C TYR A 298 10.49 -13.64 16.08
N SER A 299 10.68 -14.68 15.26
CA SER A 299 11.19 -15.95 15.78
C SER A 299 12.63 -15.80 16.26
N PRO A 300 13.16 -16.71 17.11
CA PRO A 300 14.54 -16.62 17.59
C PRO A 300 15.57 -16.53 16.46
N ARG A 301 15.32 -17.22 15.33
CA ARG A 301 16.18 -17.17 14.14
C ARG A 301 16.06 -15.85 13.37
N GLU A 302 14.85 -15.31 13.25
CA GLU A 302 14.63 -14.00 12.61
C GLU A 302 15.30 -12.89 13.44
N PHE A 303 15.15 -12.92 14.76
CA PHE A 303 15.80 -11.99 15.67
C PHE A 303 17.33 -12.02 15.53
N GLU A 304 17.91 -13.23 15.59
CA GLU A 304 19.36 -13.43 15.41
C GLU A 304 19.84 -12.86 14.07
N SER A 305 19.11 -13.15 12.98
CA SER A 305 19.46 -12.65 11.66
C SER A 305 19.37 -11.12 11.57
N CYS A 306 18.37 -10.50 12.21
CA CYS A 306 18.20 -9.05 12.24
C CYS A 306 19.34 -8.39 13.04
N TYR A 307 19.66 -8.95 14.20
CA TYR A 307 20.73 -8.49 15.06
C TYR A 307 22.09 -8.57 14.36
N ARG A 308 22.40 -9.68 13.69
CA ARG A 308 23.61 -9.83 12.87
C ARG A 308 23.69 -8.79 11.75
N TYR A 309 22.58 -8.53 11.06
CA TYR A 309 22.53 -7.49 10.03
C TYR A 309 22.92 -6.11 10.60
N TYR A 310 22.41 -5.75 11.78
CA TYR A 310 22.79 -4.48 12.43
C TYR A 310 24.25 -4.46 12.90
N LEU A 311 24.80 -5.59 13.33
CA LEU A 311 26.23 -5.70 13.65
C LEU A 311 27.12 -5.54 12.41
N ASP A 312 26.79 -6.21 11.32
CA ASP A 312 27.55 -6.17 10.06
C ASP A 312 27.59 -4.75 9.48
N ARG A 313 26.47 -4.02 9.60
CA ARG A 313 26.38 -2.60 9.19
C ARG A 313 26.97 -1.63 10.20
N LYS A 314 27.55 -2.13 11.30
CA LYS A 314 28.04 -1.33 12.43
C LYS A 314 26.98 -0.34 12.91
N TRP A 315 25.70 -0.70 12.84
CA TRP A 315 24.60 0.14 13.31
C TRP A 315 24.60 0.23 14.84
N LEU A 316 24.92 -0.89 15.51
CA LEU A 316 25.12 -0.94 16.95
C LEU A 316 26.53 -0.43 17.32
N GLN A 317 26.58 0.83 17.75
CA GLN A 317 27.81 1.52 18.13
C GLN A 317 28.27 1.19 19.56
N HIS A 318 27.33 0.88 20.45
CA HIS A 318 27.64 0.61 21.86
C HIS A 318 28.40 -0.70 22.03
N VAL A 319 29.50 -0.69 22.80
CA VAL A 319 30.39 -1.85 22.96
C VAL A 319 29.65 -3.03 23.60
N ASN A 320 28.83 -2.76 24.63
CA ASN A 320 28.08 -3.81 25.32
C ASN A 320 26.94 -4.38 24.46
N ALA A 321 26.52 -3.68 23.40
CA ALA A 321 25.49 -4.21 22.50
C ALA A 321 26.01 -5.38 21.66
N ARG A 322 27.34 -5.61 21.60
CA ARG A 322 27.99 -6.70 20.86
C ARG A 322 28.22 -7.96 21.70
N THR A 323 27.94 -7.91 23.01
CA THR A 323 28.08 -9.07 23.89
C THR A 323 26.79 -9.90 23.90
N GLU A 324 26.89 -11.18 24.24
CA GLU A 324 25.69 -12.04 24.38
C GLU A 324 24.74 -11.50 25.46
N ALA A 325 25.27 -10.94 26.55
CA ALA A 325 24.46 -10.29 27.59
C ALA A 325 23.66 -9.11 27.03
N GLY A 326 24.29 -8.21 26.25
CA GLY A 326 23.58 -7.08 25.64
C GLY A 326 22.53 -7.52 24.62
N LYS A 327 22.79 -8.61 23.90
CA LYS A 327 21.81 -9.21 22.98
C LYS A 327 20.60 -9.80 23.71
N GLU A 328 20.81 -10.49 24.84
CA GLU A 328 19.73 -11.00 25.68
C GLU A 328 18.89 -9.87 26.28
N GLU A 329 19.54 -8.79 26.73
CA GLU A 329 18.86 -7.57 27.18
C GLU A 329 18.01 -6.96 26.07
N LEU A 330 18.56 -6.77 24.87
CA LEU A 330 17.81 -6.25 23.71
C LEU A 330 16.61 -7.14 23.37
N ARG A 331 16.77 -8.46 23.43
CA ARG A 331 15.69 -9.42 23.17
C ARG A 331 14.60 -9.34 24.22
N PHE A 332 14.97 -9.20 25.49
CA PHE A 332 14.05 -9.07 26.62
C PHE A 332 13.26 -7.77 26.54
N LEU A 333 13.95 -6.63 26.36
CA LEU A 333 13.33 -5.30 26.30
C LEU A 333 12.41 -5.13 25.10
N SER A 334 12.79 -5.67 23.94
CA SER A 334 11.97 -5.57 22.72
C SER A 334 10.82 -6.59 22.68
N GLY A 335 10.83 -7.62 23.52
CA GLY A 335 9.91 -8.75 23.40
C GLY A 335 9.95 -9.42 22.01
N SER A 336 11.08 -9.30 21.30
CA SER A 336 11.22 -9.68 19.88
C SER A 336 10.26 -8.95 18.91
N ASN A 337 9.70 -7.81 19.31
CA ASN A 337 8.87 -6.96 18.45
C ASN A 337 9.77 -6.15 17.49
N PRO A 338 9.53 -6.22 16.16
CA PRO A 338 10.36 -5.54 15.18
C PRO A 338 10.51 -4.03 15.39
N ARG A 339 9.42 -3.33 15.72
CA ARG A 339 9.44 -1.88 15.94
C ARG A 339 10.11 -1.47 17.26
N GLN A 340 10.08 -2.33 18.28
CA GLN A 340 10.74 -2.03 19.55
C GLN A 340 12.24 -2.35 19.50
N LEU A 341 12.65 -3.22 18.57
CA LEU A 341 14.06 -3.57 18.35
C LEU A 341 14.80 -2.54 17.49
N GLU A 342 14.12 -1.94 16.52
CA GLU A 342 14.60 -0.78 15.73
C GLU A 342 14.58 0.49 16.58
#